data_AF-A0A958MPB1-F1
#
_entry.id   AF-A0A958MPB1-F1
#
_cell.length_a   1.000
_cell.length_b   1.000
_cell.length_c   1.000
_cell.angle_alpha   90.00
_cell.angle_beta   90.00
_cell.angle_gamma   90.00
#
_symmetry.space_group_name_H-M   'P 1'
#
loop_
_entity.id
_entity.type
_entity.pdbx_description
1 polymer ?
#
loop_
_entity_poly.entity_id
_entity_poly.type
_entity_poly.pdbx_seq_one_letter_code
_entity_poly.pdbx_strand_id
1 'polypeptide(L)'
;MKFAYSEFRSKANRTLNNKKWFKTLQDYGQELEEPLAELYIYAFLSDRSNPFHNYYLEDLKTNSYYDDLLNRLEHDYPNSSYAKQYKAELNSDKYIISPSDENKYDVNWTNLVIGLLFASVLLNLWFVFSAKKRKHKKHAEAKEQLTKQEQNVLDLLLNDNSNKDIAETLFVSVSTVKTHVNNVYKKLNVNSRDELKSLFNK
;
A
#
# COMPACT_ATOMS: atom_id res chain seq x y z
N MET A 1 10.68 0.51 70.56
CA MET A 1 11.46 1.05 69.42
C MET A 1 10.53 1.36 68.26
N LYS A 2 9.82 2.50 68.27
CA LYS A 2 8.77 2.81 67.27
C LYS A 2 8.96 4.17 66.56
N PHE A 3 10.13 4.81 66.70
CA PHE A 3 10.33 6.18 66.24
C PHE A 3 11.76 6.46 65.72
N ALA A 4 12.17 5.80 64.63
CA ALA A 4 13.45 6.11 63.97
C ALA A 4 13.39 6.07 62.43
N TYR A 5 12.23 6.37 61.81
CA TYR A 5 12.09 6.35 60.34
C TYR A 5 11.31 7.53 59.73
N SER A 6 11.13 8.64 60.47
CA SER A 6 10.44 9.82 59.93
C SER A 6 11.38 10.88 59.35
N GLU A 7 12.55 10.50 58.84
CA GLU A 7 13.28 11.39 57.93
C GLU A 7 12.73 11.16 56.53
N PHE A 8 12.00 12.16 56.02
CA PHE A 8 11.59 12.21 54.62
C PHE A 8 12.83 12.23 53.73
N ARG A 9 13.35 11.04 53.39
CA ARG A 9 14.44 10.93 52.42
C ARG A 9 13.97 11.53 51.11
N SER A 10 14.75 12.47 50.58
CA SER A 10 14.45 13.16 49.33
C SER A 10 14.17 12.16 48.21
N LYS A 11 13.39 12.56 47.19
CA LYS A 11 13.11 11.70 46.03
C LYS A 11 14.41 11.15 45.42
N ALA A 12 15.43 11.99 45.32
CA ALA A 12 16.76 11.60 44.85
C ALA A 12 17.41 10.49 45.70
N ASN A 13 17.33 10.59 47.04
CA ASN A 13 17.86 9.56 47.93
C ASN A 13 17.11 8.23 47.77
N ARG A 14 15.78 8.27 47.62
CA ARG A 14 14.96 7.07 47.37
C ARG A 14 15.32 6.42 46.04
N THR A 15 15.44 7.19 44.97
CA THR A 15 15.87 6.69 43.65
C THR A 15 17.26 6.06 43.71
N LEU A 16 18.23 6.71 44.36
CA LEU A 16 19.58 6.17 44.52
C LEU A 16 19.58 4.86 45.31
N ASN A 17 18.85 4.82 46.42
CA ASN A 17 18.73 3.63 47.25
C ASN A 17 18.05 2.49 46.49
N ASN A 18 16.96 2.77 45.76
CA ASN A 18 16.27 1.76 44.97
C ASN A 18 17.17 1.19 43.86
N LYS A 19 17.91 2.05 43.15
CA LYS A 19 18.89 1.59 42.16
C LYS A 19 19.96 0.69 42.78
N LYS A 20 20.45 1.04 43.98
CA LYS A 20 21.42 0.22 44.73
C LYS A 20 20.82 -1.14 45.09
N TRP A 21 19.64 -1.16 45.70
CA TRP A 21 18.97 -2.39 46.13
C TRP A 21 18.57 -3.29 44.97
N PHE A 22 18.13 -2.72 43.84
CA PHE A 22 17.89 -3.46 42.61
C PHE A 22 19.12 -4.28 42.22
N LYS A 23 20.28 -3.61 42.12
CA LYS A 23 21.53 -4.27 41.78
C LYS A 23 21.96 -5.30 42.83
N THR A 24 21.87 -4.95 44.12
CA THR A 24 22.22 -5.87 45.21
C THR A 24 21.39 -7.15 45.20
N LEU A 25 20.09 -7.05 44.87
CA LEU A 25 19.23 -8.24 44.75
C LEU A 25 19.62 -9.11 43.55
N GLN A 26 19.94 -8.49 42.41
CA GLN A 26 20.44 -9.19 41.23
C GLN A 26 21.78 -9.89 41.50
N ASP A 27 22.75 -9.17 42.07
CA ASP A 27 24.08 -9.69 42.44
C ASP A 27 23.92 -10.85 43.45
N TYR A 28 23.09 -10.69 44.48
CA TYR A 28 22.80 -11.74 45.46
C TYR A 28 22.19 -12.98 44.81
N GLY A 29 21.25 -12.80 43.87
CA GLY A 29 20.69 -13.90 43.11
C GLY A 29 21.77 -14.68 42.35
N GLN A 30 22.63 -13.98 41.61
CA GLN A 30 23.72 -14.60 40.86
C GLN A 30 24.71 -15.36 41.76
N GLU A 31 25.06 -14.79 42.91
CA GLU A 31 25.99 -15.41 43.87
C GLU A 31 25.46 -16.71 44.47
N LEU A 32 24.14 -16.91 44.50
CA LEU A 32 23.55 -18.15 45.00
C LEU A 32 23.75 -19.33 44.03
N GLU A 33 23.98 -19.06 42.74
CA GLU A 33 24.05 -20.08 41.68
C GLU A 33 22.82 -21.00 41.59
N GLU A 34 21.68 -20.56 42.14
CA GLU A 34 20.44 -21.33 42.26
C GLU A 34 19.30 -20.71 41.43
N PRO A 35 18.94 -21.29 40.26
CA PRO A 35 18.01 -20.65 39.31
C PRO A 35 16.61 -20.38 39.86
N LEU A 36 16.12 -21.20 40.80
CA LEU A 36 14.80 -21.00 41.41
C LEU A 36 14.78 -19.83 42.39
N ALA A 37 15.88 -19.61 43.13
CA ALA A 37 16.02 -18.46 44.02
C ALA A 37 16.10 -17.17 43.20
N GLU A 38 16.87 -17.20 42.11
CA GLU A 38 16.93 -16.09 41.14
C GLU A 38 15.58 -15.81 40.48
N LEU A 39 14.81 -16.84 40.15
CA LEU A 39 13.47 -16.67 39.60
C LEU A 39 12.52 -15.95 40.58
N TYR A 40 12.64 -16.21 41.88
CA TYR A 40 11.86 -15.48 42.89
C TYR A 40 12.26 -14.00 42.98
N ILE A 41 13.57 -13.73 42.93
CA ILE A 41 14.09 -12.36 42.88
C ILE A 41 13.60 -11.66 41.61
N TYR A 42 13.67 -12.33 40.45
CA TYR A 42 13.12 -11.83 39.19
C TYR A 42 11.65 -11.46 39.35
N ALA A 43 10.80 -12.36 39.86
CA ALA A 43 9.37 -12.12 40.02
C ALA A 43 9.08 -10.89 40.90
N PHE A 44 9.92 -10.63 41.90
CA PHE A 44 9.83 -9.42 42.72
C PHE A 44 10.28 -8.16 41.97
N LEU A 45 11.35 -8.23 41.19
CA LEU A 45 11.91 -7.10 40.44
C LEU A 45 11.06 -6.72 39.21
N SER A 46 10.45 -7.71 38.54
CA SER A 46 9.64 -7.54 37.34
C SER A 46 8.19 -7.14 37.62
N ASP A 47 7.70 -7.28 38.87
CA ASP A 47 6.35 -6.86 39.24
C ASP A 47 6.13 -5.36 39.01
N ARG A 48 5.14 -5.02 38.17
CA ARG A 48 4.75 -3.65 37.80
C ARG A 48 4.33 -2.78 38.99
N SER A 49 3.89 -3.39 40.09
CA SER A 49 3.53 -2.66 41.32
C SER A 49 4.77 -2.14 42.08
N ASN A 50 5.93 -2.73 41.82
CA ASN A 50 7.17 -2.50 42.55
C ASN A 50 7.93 -1.28 42.00
N PRO A 51 8.47 -0.39 42.86
CA PRO A 51 9.39 0.66 42.41
C PRO A 51 10.63 0.16 41.66
N PHE A 52 10.98 -1.13 41.75
CA PHE A 52 12.10 -1.73 41.01
C PHE A 52 11.81 -1.99 39.53
N HIS A 53 10.54 -2.08 39.11
CA HIS A 53 10.16 -2.44 37.74
C HIS A 53 10.79 -1.55 36.66
N ASN A 54 10.86 -0.24 36.91
CA ASN A 54 11.47 0.69 35.96
C ASN A 54 12.97 0.42 35.75
N TYR A 55 13.67 -0.05 36.79
CA TYR A 55 15.09 -0.40 36.69
C TYR A 55 15.26 -1.74 35.99
N TYR A 56 14.36 -2.70 36.23
CA TYR A 56 14.28 -3.95 35.49
C TYR A 56 14.16 -3.70 33.98
N LEU A 57 13.19 -2.89 33.55
CA LEU A 57 12.97 -2.61 32.13
C LEU A 57 14.18 -1.93 31.45
N GLU A 58 14.88 -1.06 32.19
CA GLU A 58 16.08 -0.41 31.68
C GLU A 58 17.26 -1.37 31.59
N ASP A 59 17.44 -2.24 32.59
CA ASP A 59 18.48 -3.27 32.61
C ASP A 59 18.27 -4.30 31.48
N LEU A 60 17.01 -4.68 31.22
CA LEU A 60 16.62 -5.65 30.19
C LEU A 60 17.05 -5.24 28.77
N LYS A 61 17.28 -3.94 28.51
CA LYS A 61 17.76 -3.44 27.21
C LYS A 61 19.21 -3.80 26.93
N THR A 62 20.02 -3.90 27.99
CA THR A 62 21.49 -3.92 27.87
C THR A 62 22.13 -5.17 28.46
N ASN A 63 21.49 -5.79 29.44
CA ASN A 63 22.08 -6.85 30.25
C ASN A 63 21.58 -8.24 29.82
N SER A 64 22.50 -9.20 29.67
CA SER A 64 22.18 -10.60 29.34
C SER A 64 21.69 -11.43 30.52
N TYR A 65 21.75 -10.89 31.75
CA TYR A 65 21.39 -11.58 33.00
C TYR A 65 20.13 -12.45 32.91
N TYR A 66 19.06 -11.91 32.35
CA TYR A 66 17.76 -12.59 32.29
C TYR A 66 17.74 -13.74 31.28
N ASP A 67 18.51 -13.63 30.20
CA ASP A 67 18.69 -14.71 29.22
C ASP A 67 19.57 -15.82 29.79
N ASP A 68 20.61 -15.46 30.53
CA ASP A 68 21.50 -16.42 31.20
C ASP A 68 20.74 -17.20 32.29
N LEU A 69 19.84 -16.54 33.02
CA LEU A 69 18.92 -17.19 33.94
C LEU A 69 17.95 -18.13 33.21
N LEU A 70 17.40 -17.73 32.06
CA LEU A 70 16.51 -18.57 31.27
C LEU A 70 17.23 -19.85 30.81
N ASN A 71 18.45 -19.71 30.31
CA ASN A 71 19.26 -20.82 29.85
C ASN A 71 19.53 -21.83 30.98
N ARG A 72 19.87 -21.35 32.19
CA ARG A 72 20.05 -22.22 33.37
C ARG A 72 18.76 -22.89 33.80
N LEU A 73 17.64 -22.15 33.83
CA LEU A 73 16.32 -22.72 34.16
C LEU A 73 15.89 -23.81 33.17
N GLU A 74 16.11 -23.62 31.87
CA GLU A 74 15.81 -24.63 30.84
C GLU A 74 16.74 -25.85 30.94
N HIS A 75 17.99 -25.66 31.37
CA HIS A 75 18.98 -26.72 31.57
C HIS A 75 18.66 -27.58 32.81
N ASP A 76 18.53 -26.96 33.97
CA ASP A 76 18.38 -27.65 35.27
C ASP A 76 16.96 -28.17 35.48
N TYR A 77 15.95 -27.47 34.91
CA TYR A 77 14.53 -27.77 35.10
C TYR A 77 13.77 -27.87 33.77
N PRO A 78 14.13 -28.82 32.89
CA PRO A 78 13.51 -28.96 31.58
C PRO A 78 12.01 -29.26 31.71
N ASN A 79 11.19 -28.67 30.82
CA ASN A 79 9.73 -28.83 30.76
C ASN A 79 8.92 -28.32 31.98
N SER A 80 9.54 -27.62 32.92
CA SER A 80 8.82 -27.03 34.06
C SER A 80 7.82 -25.94 33.67
N SER A 81 6.75 -25.80 34.44
CA SER A 81 5.72 -24.77 34.18
C SER A 81 6.25 -23.36 34.41
N TYR A 82 7.09 -23.17 35.42
CA TYR A 82 7.65 -21.88 35.77
C TYR A 82 8.70 -21.40 34.77
N ALA A 83 9.53 -22.29 34.19
CA ALA A 83 10.45 -21.88 33.11
C ALA A 83 9.69 -21.44 31.84
N LYS A 84 8.60 -22.13 31.50
CA LYS A 84 7.72 -21.73 30.39
C LYS A 84 7.07 -20.37 30.64
N GLN A 85 6.59 -20.15 31.87
CA GLN A 85 6.00 -18.87 32.27
C GLN A 85 7.03 -17.74 32.21
N TYR A 86 8.20 -17.95 32.82
CA TYR A 86 9.31 -16.99 32.80
C TYR A 86 9.71 -16.61 31.37
N LYS A 87 9.87 -17.60 30.49
CA LYS A 87 10.15 -17.38 29.06
C LYS A 87 9.08 -16.53 28.38
N ALA A 88 7.81 -16.80 28.66
CA ALA A 88 6.70 -16.06 28.06
C ALA A 88 6.68 -14.60 28.54
N GLU A 89 6.87 -14.37 29.84
CA GLU A 89 6.95 -13.05 30.45
C GLU A 89 8.14 -12.26 29.88
N LEU A 90 9.34 -12.84 29.88
CA LEU A 90 10.55 -12.21 29.36
C LEU A 90 10.42 -11.82 27.88
N ASN A 91 9.86 -12.71 27.05
CA ASN A 91 9.61 -12.41 25.64
C ASN A 91 8.62 -11.26 25.45
N SER A 92 7.58 -11.21 26.29
CA SER A 92 6.58 -10.13 26.24
C SER A 92 7.19 -8.79 26.63
N ASP A 93 8.02 -8.75 27.68
CA ASP A 93 8.69 -7.53 28.13
C ASP A 93 9.72 -7.05 27.11
N LYS A 94 10.47 -7.97 26.49
CA LYS A 94 11.39 -7.65 25.38
C LYS A 94 10.66 -7.10 24.15
N TYR A 95 9.44 -7.55 23.88
CA TYR A 95 8.63 -7.00 22.79
C TYR A 95 8.15 -5.58 23.12
N ILE A 96 7.78 -5.31 24.37
CA ILE A 96 7.38 -3.97 24.84
C ILE A 96 8.57 -2.99 24.79
N ILE A 97 9.78 -3.48 25.08
CA ILE A 97 10.99 -2.66 25.18
C ILE A 97 11.74 -2.53 23.87
N SER A 98 11.63 -3.52 22.98
CA SER A 98 12.15 -3.41 21.62
C SER A 98 11.63 -2.10 21.08
N PRO A 99 12.51 -1.18 20.63
CA PRO A 99 12.04 0.01 19.96
C PRO A 99 11.10 -0.52 18.89
N SER A 100 9.83 -0.13 18.98
CA SER A 100 8.91 -0.35 17.90
C SER A 100 9.70 0.09 16.68
N ASP A 101 9.99 -0.85 15.77
CA ASP A 101 10.50 -0.52 14.45
C ASP A 101 9.34 0.25 13.76
N GLU A 102 8.95 1.41 14.30
CA GLU A 102 7.99 2.36 13.73
C GLU A 102 8.46 2.77 12.33
N ASN A 103 9.73 2.50 12.00
CA ASN A 103 10.34 2.79 10.73
C ASN A 103 10.87 1.57 9.96
N LYS A 104 10.35 0.33 10.13
CA LYS A 104 10.79 -0.76 9.19
C LYS A 104 10.10 -0.73 7.83
N TYR A 105 8.90 -0.18 7.75
CA TYR A 105 8.18 -0.01 6.50
C TYR A 105 7.35 1.26 6.56
N ASP A 106 8.04 2.40 6.54
CA ASP A 106 7.40 3.68 6.26
C ASP A 106 7.05 3.69 4.75
N VAL A 107 6.07 2.86 4.39
CA VAL A 107 5.54 2.78 3.03
C VAL A 107 5.00 4.17 2.76
N ASN A 108 5.72 4.92 1.93
CA ASN A 108 5.33 6.27 1.61
C ASN A 108 4.10 6.21 0.69
N TRP A 109 2.92 6.04 1.30
CA TRP A 109 1.63 5.86 0.62
C TRP A 109 1.33 7.02 -0.34
N THR A 110 1.90 8.19 -0.07
CA THR A 110 1.83 9.34 -0.98
C THR A 110 2.43 9.00 -2.34
N ASN A 111 3.59 8.34 -2.39
CA ASN A 111 4.26 7.93 -3.64
C ASN A 111 3.45 6.85 -4.38
N LEU A 112 2.82 5.92 -3.64
CA LEU A 112 1.94 4.91 -4.24
C LEU A 112 0.70 5.52 -4.88
N VAL A 113 0.05 6.45 -4.17
CA VAL A 113 -1.13 7.17 -4.68
C VAL A 113 -0.76 8.04 -5.88
N ILE A 114 0.36 8.77 -5.82
CA ILE A 114 0.88 9.56 -6.94
C ILE A 114 1.15 8.66 -8.14
N GLY A 115 1.80 7.51 -7.95
CA GLY A 115 2.05 6.53 -9.00
C GLY A 115 0.76 5.99 -9.65
N LEU A 116 -0.26 5.69 -8.84
CA LEU A 116 -1.57 5.25 -9.33
C LEU A 116 -2.30 6.34 -10.12
N LEU A 117 -2.22 7.60 -9.68
CA LEU A 117 -2.79 8.74 -10.41
C LEU A 117 -2.09 8.93 -11.76
N PHE A 118 -0.76 8.89 -11.80
CA PHE A 118 -0.01 8.95 -13.06
C PHE A 118 -0.35 7.80 -14.00
N ALA A 119 -0.43 6.57 -13.49
CA ALA A 119 -0.82 5.40 -14.27
C ALA A 119 -2.24 5.55 -14.85
N SER A 120 -3.19 6.09 -14.07
CA SER A 120 -4.56 6.36 -14.51
C SER A 120 -4.62 7.41 -15.62
N VAL A 121 -3.86 8.50 -15.49
CA VAL A 121 -3.75 9.54 -16.53
C VAL A 121 -3.14 8.97 -17.81
N LEU A 122 -2.07 8.18 -17.70
CA LEU A 122 -1.43 7.53 -18.86
C LEU A 122 -2.39 6.56 -19.56
N LEU A 123 -3.14 5.75 -18.80
CA LEU A 123 -4.15 4.85 -19.35
C LEU A 123 -5.27 5.61 -20.05
N ASN A 124 -5.74 6.71 -19.48
CA ASN A 124 -6.79 7.54 -20.08
C ASN A 124 -6.31 8.18 -21.39
N LEU A 125 -5.11 8.77 -21.38
CA LEU A 125 -4.48 9.31 -22.59
C LEU A 125 -4.33 8.23 -23.66
N TRP A 126 -3.78 7.07 -23.30
CA TRP A 126 -3.62 5.94 -24.22
C TRP A 126 -4.97 5.46 -24.79
N PHE A 127 -6.02 5.42 -23.97
CA PHE A 127 -7.37 5.06 -24.40
C PHE A 127 -7.95 6.08 -25.40
N VAL A 128 -7.79 7.38 -25.14
CA VAL A 128 -8.25 8.45 -26.06
C VAL A 128 -7.49 8.40 -27.39
N PHE A 129 -6.16 8.25 -27.35
CA PHE A 129 -5.34 8.15 -28.56
C PHE A 129 -5.65 6.87 -29.36
N SER A 130 -5.87 5.74 -28.68
CA SER A 130 -6.20 4.46 -29.35
C SER A 130 -7.61 4.47 -29.93
N ALA A 131 -8.59 5.10 -29.27
CA ALA A 131 -9.93 5.31 -29.82
C ALA A 131 -9.90 6.16 -31.10
N LYS A 132 -9.06 7.21 -31.15
CA LYS A 132 -8.89 8.05 -32.34
C LYS A 132 -8.28 7.26 -33.51
N LYS A 133 -7.29 6.41 -33.25
CA LYS A 133 -6.69 5.52 -34.28
C LYS A 133 -7.72 4.53 -34.86
N ARG A 134 -8.60 3.96 -34.02
CA ARG A 134 -9.66 3.04 -34.48
C ARG A 134 -10.67 3.71 -35.41
N LYS A 135 -11.08 4.95 -35.13
CA LYS A 135 -11.99 5.72 -36.02
C LYS A 135 -11.34 6.00 -37.39
N HIS A 136 -10.10 6.49 -37.42
CA HIS A 136 -9.39 6.73 -38.68
C HIS A 136 -9.24 5.48 -39.54
N LYS A 137 -8.95 4.32 -38.92
CA LYS A 137 -8.86 3.05 -39.65
C LYS A 137 -10.20 2.67 -40.29
N LYS A 138 -11.32 2.80 -39.57
CA LYS A 138 -12.66 2.51 -40.11
C LYS A 138 -13.05 3.41 -41.28
N HIS A 139 -12.75 4.71 -41.23
CA HIS A 139 -13.04 5.60 -42.36
C HIS A 139 -12.17 5.29 -43.58
N ALA A 140 -10.90 4.94 -43.36
CA ALA A 140 -10.00 4.53 -44.44
C ALA A 140 -10.49 3.23 -45.11
N GLU A 141 -10.83 2.21 -44.32
CA GLU A 141 -11.41 0.95 -44.80
C GLU A 141 -12.74 1.19 -45.55
N ALA A 142 -13.61 2.07 -45.05
CA ALA A 142 -14.86 2.43 -45.71
C ALA A 142 -14.63 3.13 -47.07
N LYS A 143 -13.66 4.06 -47.15
CA LYS A 143 -13.30 4.71 -48.42
C LYS A 143 -12.66 3.73 -49.41
N GLU A 144 -11.87 2.76 -48.96
CA GLU A 144 -11.26 1.74 -49.82
C GLU A 144 -12.27 0.81 -50.51
N GLN A 145 -13.46 0.61 -49.92
CA GLN A 145 -14.53 -0.20 -50.53
C GLN A 145 -15.24 0.53 -51.70
N LEU A 146 -15.01 1.84 -51.85
CA LEU A 146 -15.62 2.67 -52.88
C LEU A 146 -14.68 2.84 -54.07
N THR A 147 -15.26 2.91 -55.27
CA THR A 147 -14.54 3.31 -56.48
C THR A 147 -14.17 4.80 -56.42
N LYS A 148 -13.20 5.24 -57.23
CA LYS A 148 -12.78 6.66 -57.27
C LYS A 148 -13.95 7.63 -57.50
N GLN A 149 -14.89 7.28 -58.37
CA GLN A 149 -16.07 8.11 -58.62
C GLN A 149 -17.04 8.13 -57.44
N GLU A 150 -17.22 7.00 -56.77
CA GLU A 150 -18.04 6.92 -55.55
C GLU A 150 -17.40 7.66 -54.37
N GLN A 151 -16.07 7.69 -54.26
CA GLN A 151 -15.35 8.51 -53.28
C GLN A 151 -15.56 10.00 -53.54
N ASN A 152 -15.47 10.45 -54.79
CA ASN A 152 -15.74 11.84 -55.17
C ASN A 152 -17.19 12.25 -54.81
N VAL A 153 -18.17 11.39 -55.11
CA VAL A 153 -19.57 11.62 -54.74
C VAL A 153 -19.74 11.63 -53.22
N LEU A 154 -19.09 10.72 -52.49
CA LEU A 154 -19.12 10.69 -51.02
C LEU A 154 -18.59 11.99 -50.41
N ASP A 155 -17.44 12.49 -50.85
CA ASP A 155 -16.85 13.71 -50.30
C ASP A 155 -17.75 14.94 -50.54
N LEU A 156 -18.40 15.03 -51.70
CA LEU A 156 -19.37 16.09 -51.97
C LEU A 156 -20.67 15.93 -51.15
N LEU A 157 -21.12 14.69 -50.90
CA LEU A 157 -22.26 14.42 -50.02
C LEU A 157 -21.99 14.83 -48.56
N LEU A 158 -20.77 14.61 -48.08
CA LEU A 158 -20.33 15.00 -46.73
C LEU A 158 -20.21 16.53 -46.58
N ASN A 159 -19.96 17.25 -47.69
CA ASN A 159 -19.93 18.72 -47.75
C ASN A 159 -21.32 19.36 -47.95
N ASP A 160 -22.42 18.64 -47.69
CA ASP A 160 -23.79 19.15 -47.80
C ASP A 160 -24.29 19.55 -49.19
N ASN A 161 -23.55 19.24 -50.26
CA ASN A 161 -23.99 19.52 -51.63
C ASN A 161 -25.25 18.74 -52.02
N SER A 162 -26.16 19.34 -52.77
CA SER A 162 -27.33 18.64 -53.30
C SER A 162 -26.95 17.73 -54.47
N ASN A 163 -27.80 16.74 -54.80
CA ASN A 163 -27.56 15.88 -55.96
C ASN A 163 -27.48 16.67 -57.29
N LYS A 164 -28.03 17.89 -57.34
CA LYS A 164 -27.90 18.79 -58.49
C LYS A 164 -26.51 19.43 -58.52
N ASP A 165 -26.06 19.96 -57.39
CA ASP A 165 -24.74 20.60 -57.28
C ASP A 165 -23.61 19.57 -57.52
N ILE A 166 -23.79 18.33 -57.05
CA ILE A 166 -22.86 17.22 -57.32
C ILE A 166 -22.82 16.89 -58.81
N ALA A 167 -23.98 16.89 -59.47
CA ALA A 167 -24.09 16.60 -60.90
C ALA A 167 -23.37 17.67 -61.73
N GLU A 168 -23.54 18.94 -61.37
CA GLU A 168 -22.83 20.08 -61.97
C GLU A 168 -21.32 20.00 -61.71
N THR A 169 -20.91 19.72 -60.46
CA THR A 169 -19.49 19.64 -60.08
C THR A 169 -18.75 18.51 -60.80
N LEU A 170 -19.41 17.36 -60.97
CA LEU A 170 -18.82 16.18 -61.62
C LEU A 170 -19.10 16.11 -63.13
N PHE A 171 -19.80 17.10 -63.70
CA PHE A 171 -20.21 17.14 -65.11
C PHE A 171 -20.97 15.89 -65.58
N VAL A 172 -21.90 15.39 -64.76
CA VAL A 172 -22.74 14.21 -65.05
C VAL A 172 -24.22 14.54 -64.86
N SER A 173 -25.12 13.65 -65.30
CA SER A 173 -26.55 13.86 -65.06
C SER A 173 -26.94 13.55 -63.61
N VAL A 174 -28.01 14.19 -63.13
CA VAL A 174 -28.57 13.97 -61.78
C VAL A 174 -28.97 12.50 -61.58
N SER A 175 -29.43 11.81 -62.62
CA SER A 175 -29.75 10.38 -62.55
C SER A 175 -28.50 9.53 -62.29
N THR A 176 -27.37 9.88 -62.92
CA THR A 176 -26.08 9.19 -62.70
C THR A 176 -25.59 9.42 -61.28
N VAL A 177 -25.71 10.63 -60.75
CA VAL A 177 -25.42 10.91 -59.33
C VAL A 177 -26.29 10.05 -58.42
N LYS A 178 -27.61 9.98 -58.63
CA LYS A 178 -28.50 9.12 -57.82
C LYS A 178 -28.07 7.66 -57.82
N THR A 179 -27.61 7.13 -58.96
CA THR A 179 -27.07 5.77 -59.05
C THR A 179 -25.79 5.62 -58.23
N HIS A 180 -24.84 6.55 -58.34
CA HIS A 180 -23.63 6.53 -57.51
C HIS A 180 -23.95 6.65 -56.02
N VAL A 181 -24.89 7.51 -55.62
CA VAL A 181 -25.34 7.63 -54.22
C VAL A 181 -25.94 6.32 -53.72
N ASN A 182 -26.82 5.69 -54.49
CA ASN A 182 -27.39 4.38 -54.13
C ASN A 182 -26.32 3.29 -53.99
N ASN A 183 -25.29 3.31 -54.83
CA ASN A 183 -24.19 2.35 -54.74
C ASN A 183 -23.29 2.62 -53.53
N VAL A 184 -23.02 3.89 -53.20
CA VAL A 184 -22.34 4.29 -51.96
C VAL A 184 -23.12 3.80 -50.74
N TYR A 185 -24.43 4.04 -50.69
CA TYR A 185 -25.30 3.59 -49.61
C TYR A 185 -25.28 2.07 -49.44
N LYS A 186 -25.39 1.32 -50.55
CA LYS A 186 -25.29 -0.15 -50.52
C LYS A 186 -23.94 -0.66 -50.06
N LYS A 187 -22.83 -0.09 -50.57
CA LYS A 187 -21.47 -0.54 -50.24
C LYS A 187 -21.10 -0.24 -48.79
N LEU A 188 -21.58 0.89 -48.25
CA LEU A 188 -21.34 1.30 -46.87
C LEU A 188 -22.42 0.81 -45.89
N ASN A 189 -23.42 0.08 -46.39
CA ASN A 189 -24.55 -0.44 -45.62
C ASN A 189 -25.28 0.64 -44.78
N VAL A 190 -25.56 1.78 -45.42
CA VAL A 190 -26.34 2.89 -44.85
C VAL A 190 -27.57 3.17 -45.71
N ASN A 191 -28.64 3.67 -45.11
CA ASN A 191 -29.93 3.87 -45.79
C ASN A 191 -30.30 5.34 -45.98
N SER A 192 -29.60 6.26 -45.33
CA SER A 192 -29.89 7.69 -45.39
C SER A 192 -28.63 8.56 -45.45
N ARG A 193 -28.82 9.80 -45.93
CA ARG A 193 -27.76 10.82 -45.90
C ARG A 193 -27.30 11.11 -44.48
N ASP A 194 -28.21 11.07 -43.52
CA ASP A 194 -27.90 11.34 -42.11
C ASP A 194 -27.12 10.18 -41.48
N GLU A 195 -27.46 8.93 -41.80
CA GLU A 195 -26.66 7.76 -41.42
C GLU A 195 -25.26 7.81 -42.03
N LEU A 196 -25.16 8.14 -43.33
CA LEU A 196 -23.88 8.32 -44.00
C LEU A 196 -23.04 9.41 -43.30
N LYS A 197 -23.65 10.55 -42.97
CA LYS A 197 -22.97 11.60 -42.21
C LYS A 197 -22.56 11.08 -40.83
N SER A 198 -23.43 10.43 -40.07
CA SER A 198 -23.09 9.89 -38.75
C SER A 198 -21.92 8.91 -38.79
N LEU A 199 -21.78 8.16 -39.89
CA LEU A 199 -20.68 7.23 -40.11
C LEU A 199 -19.33 7.95 -40.30
N PHE A 200 -19.31 9.18 -40.85
CA PHE A 200 -18.11 9.94 -41.18
C PHE A 200 -17.89 11.19 -40.32
N ASN A 201 -18.91 11.64 -39.58
CA ASN A 201 -18.88 12.87 -38.80
C ASN A 201 -18.51 12.60 -37.33
N LYS A 202 -17.94 13.64 -36.71
CA LYS A 202 -17.26 13.63 -35.41
C LYS A 202 -18.19 13.39 -34.22
#